data_AF-A0A2C6ADT4-F1
#
_entry.id   AF-A0A2C6ADT4-F1
#
_cell.length_a   1.000
_cell.length_b   1.000
_cell.length_c   1.000
_cell.angle_alpha   90.00
_cell.angle_beta   90.00
_cell.angle_gamma   90.00
#
_symmetry.space_group_name_H-M   'P 1'
#
loop_
_entity.id
_entity.type
_entity.pdbx_description
1 polymer ?
#
loop_
_entity_poly.entity_id
_entity_poly.type
_entity_poly.pdbx_seq_one_letter_code
_entity_poly.pdbx_strand_id
1 'polypeptide(L)'
;MKAQCQVFATIYNPEGIRMGNKVLRQRLRGPAMAEYYPRKTATISDVNREFGPVLTTWDEEEEDRLEHIEELKSRGKSAPKKKKGPPTPAQRRR
;
A
#
# COMPACT_ATOMS: atom_id res chain seq x y z
N MET A 1 49.98 -9.30 8.10
CA MET A 1 48.51 -9.17 7.99
C MET A 1 47.78 -9.10 9.34
N LYS A 2 48.05 -9.98 10.33
CA LYS A 2 47.34 -9.97 11.63
C LYS A 2 47.33 -8.60 12.35
N ALA A 3 48.49 -7.93 12.41
CA ALA A 3 48.60 -6.60 13.04
C ALA A 3 47.76 -5.52 12.33
N GLN A 4 47.69 -5.55 10.99
CA GLN A 4 46.84 -4.61 10.23
C GLN A 4 45.35 -4.86 10.50
N CYS A 5 44.92 -6.12 10.57
CA CYS A 5 43.54 -6.46 10.91
C CYS A 5 43.14 -5.96 12.30
N GLN A 6 44.07 -6.00 13.26
CA GLN A 6 43.88 -5.45 14.60
C GLN A 6 43.78 -3.92 14.60
N VAL A 7 44.63 -3.23 13.83
CA VAL A 7 44.61 -1.76 13.71
C VAL A 7 43.30 -1.26 13.07
N PHE A 8 42.81 -1.94 12.04
CA PHE A 8 41.63 -1.50 11.26
C PHE A 8 40.32 -2.21 11.65
N ALA A 9 40.31 -2.95 12.77
CA ALA A 9 39.15 -3.72 13.22
C ALA A 9 38.52 -4.61 12.11
N THR A 10 39.37 -5.24 11.29
CA THR A 10 38.93 -6.19 10.25
C THR A 10 39.16 -7.63 10.68
N ILE A 11 38.42 -8.56 10.08
CA ILE A 11 38.44 -9.98 10.46
C ILE A 11 39.66 -10.65 9.81
N TYR A 12 40.52 -11.25 10.64
CA TYR A 12 41.67 -12.05 10.21
C TYR A 12 41.27 -13.53 10.05
N ASN A 13 41.26 -14.06 8.82
CA ASN A 13 40.89 -15.45 8.50
C ASN A 13 41.98 -16.15 7.67
N PRO A 14 43.04 -16.69 8.31
CA PRO A 14 44.17 -17.30 7.60
C PRO A 14 43.83 -18.65 6.95
N GLU A 15 42.84 -19.38 7.49
CA GLU A 15 42.44 -20.71 7.02
C GLU A 15 41.35 -20.68 5.93
N GLY A 16 40.82 -19.50 5.61
CA GLY A 16 39.82 -19.34 4.56
C GLY A 16 38.47 -19.98 4.89
N ILE A 17 38.14 -20.14 6.17
CA ILE A 17 36.89 -20.78 6.61
C ILE A 17 35.68 -19.91 6.24
N ARG A 18 34.55 -20.56 5.88
CA ARG A 18 33.29 -19.90 5.52
C ARG A 18 32.53 -19.40 6.76
N MET A 19 32.93 -18.24 7.28
CA MET A 19 32.35 -17.62 8.49
C MET A 19 31.04 -16.82 8.26
N GLY A 20 30.48 -16.80 7.04
CA GLY A 20 29.22 -16.08 6.76
C GLY A 20 29.32 -14.54 6.67
N ASN A 21 30.51 -13.94 6.85
CA ASN A 21 30.74 -12.49 6.78
C ASN A 21 30.28 -11.81 5.47
N LYS A 22 30.11 -12.58 4.38
CA LYS A 22 29.52 -12.08 3.13
C LYS A 22 28.11 -11.55 3.34
N VAL A 23 27.29 -12.24 4.14
CA VAL A 23 25.89 -11.87 4.39
C VAL A 23 25.83 -10.61 5.26
N LEU A 24 26.67 -10.54 6.31
CA LEU A 24 26.70 -9.37 7.21
C LEU A 24 27.22 -8.10 6.53
N ARG A 25 28.10 -8.23 5.54
CA ARG A 25 28.61 -7.09 4.75
C ARG A 25 27.63 -6.60 3.67
N GLN A 26 26.61 -7.40 3.33
CA GLN A 26 25.61 -6.97 2.37
C GLN A 26 24.80 -5.82 2.97
N ARG A 27 24.73 -4.71 2.24
CA ARG A 27 23.86 -3.59 2.61
C ARG A 27 22.40 -4.02 2.46
N LEU A 28 21.58 -3.67 3.44
CA LEU A 28 20.15 -3.93 3.42
C LEU A 28 19.50 -3.13 2.27
N ARG A 29 18.60 -3.78 1.53
CA ARG A 29 17.85 -3.17 0.41
C ARG A 29 16.39 -2.82 0.76
N GLY A 30 15.97 -3.10 1.99
CA GLY A 30 14.59 -2.94 2.46
C GLY A 30 13.99 -1.55 2.17
N PRO A 31 14.67 -0.44 2.54
CA PRO A 31 14.12 0.90 2.30
C PRO A 31 13.85 1.17 0.81
N ALA A 32 14.80 0.83 -0.06
CA ALA A 32 14.67 1.00 -1.50
C ALA A 32 13.51 0.18 -2.11
N MET A 33 13.24 -1.01 -1.55
CA MET A 33 12.10 -1.84 -1.99
C MET A 33 10.76 -1.33 -1.46
N ALA A 34 10.74 -0.81 -0.23
CA ALA A 34 9.52 -0.28 0.39
C ALA A 34 8.98 0.96 -0.34
N GLU A 35 9.88 1.74 -0.95
CA GLU A 35 9.55 2.96 -1.70
C GLU A 35 9.18 2.71 -3.17
N TYR A 36 8.99 1.44 -3.58
CA TYR A 36 8.69 1.08 -4.97
C TYR A 36 7.43 1.77 -5.52
N TYR A 37 6.36 1.82 -4.72
CA TYR A 37 5.18 2.61 -5.06
C TYR A 37 5.23 3.96 -4.34
N PRO A 38 4.99 5.07 -5.05
CA PRO A 38 4.93 6.38 -4.42
C PRO A 38 3.82 6.39 -3.36
N ARG A 39 4.10 7.06 -2.24
CA ARG A 39 3.11 7.24 -1.18
C ARG A 39 1.96 8.10 -1.73
N LYS A 40 0.74 7.81 -1.27
CA LYS A 40 -0.41 8.67 -1.59
C LYS A 40 -0.12 10.10 -1.14
N THR A 41 -0.21 11.04 -2.07
CA THR A 41 -0.09 12.47 -1.83
C THR A 41 -1.45 13.04 -1.40
N ALA A 42 -1.52 14.36 -1.19
CA ALA A 42 -2.77 15.04 -0.91
C ALA A 42 -3.80 14.81 -2.02
N THR A 43 -5.03 14.46 -1.63
CA THR A 43 -6.20 14.33 -2.51
C THR A 43 -7.05 15.60 -2.46
N ILE A 44 -7.96 15.82 -3.43
CA ILE A 44 -8.91 16.95 -3.40
C ILE A 44 -9.74 16.95 -2.11
N SER A 45 -10.10 15.78 -1.59
CA SER A 45 -10.75 15.64 -0.28
C SER A 45 -9.91 16.21 0.88
N ASP A 46 -8.59 16.06 0.84
CA ASP A 46 -7.69 16.60 1.86
C ASP A 46 -7.64 18.13 1.79
N VAL A 47 -7.62 18.69 0.58
CA VAL A 47 -7.65 20.14 0.34
C VAL A 47 -8.97 20.73 0.85
N ASN A 48 -10.11 20.15 0.49
CA ASN A 48 -11.41 20.62 0.93
C ASN A 48 -11.57 20.55 2.46
N ARG A 49 -11.00 19.54 3.10
CA ARG A 49 -11.02 19.39 4.56
C ARG A 49 -10.18 20.46 5.27
N GLU A 50 -9.04 20.82 4.71
CA GLU A 50 -8.11 21.76 5.34
C GLU A 50 -8.48 23.24 5.05
N PHE A 51 -8.95 23.53 3.83
CA PHE A 51 -9.18 24.90 3.36
C PHE A 51 -10.66 25.28 3.23
N GLY A 52 -11.59 24.33 3.42
CA GLY A 52 -13.02 24.60 3.41
C GLY A 52 -13.45 25.33 4.70
N PRO A 53 -14.26 26.42 4.63
CA PRO A 53 -15.09 26.86 3.51
C PRO A 53 -14.50 27.97 2.63
N VAL A 54 -13.26 28.39 2.87
CA VAL A 54 -12.65 29.54 2.16
C VAL A 54 -12.30 29.18 0.71
N LEU A 55 -11.82 27.96 0.49
CA LEU A 55 -11.53 27.40 -0.83
C LEU A 55 -12.15 26.01 -0.91
N THR A 56 -13.31 25.92 -1.56
CA THR A 56 -13.97 24.65 -1.90
C THR A 56 -13.72 24.32 -3.37
N THR A 57 -13.17 23.14 -3.62
CA THR A 57 -12.91 22.61 -4.96
C THR A 57 -13.76 21.35 -5.21
N TRP A 58 -14.20 21.18 -6.44
CA TRP A 58 -14.96 20.02 -6.89
C TRP A 58 -14.00 18.91 -7.37
N ASP A 59 -14.37 17.66 -7.16
CA ASP A 59 -13.62 16.50 -7.65
C ASP A 59 -14.39 15.90 -8.83
N GLU A 60 -14.03 16.31 -10.05
CA GLU A 60 -14.75 15.99 -11.29
C GLU A 60 -14.93 14.47 -11.47
N GLU A 61 -13.89 13.68 -11.21
CA GLU A 61 -13.94 12.21 -11.35
C GLU A 61 -14.93 11.58 -10.35
N GLU A 62 -15.02 12.12 -9.14
CA GLU A 62 -15.95 11.65 -8.11
C GLU A 62 -17.38 12.09 -8.42
N GLU A 63 -17.58 13.30 -8.94
CA GLU A 63 -18.89 13.79 -9.38
C GLU A 63 -19.44 12.96 -10.54
N ASP A 64 -18.63 12.74 -11.59
CA ASP A 64 -18.98 11.87 -12.71
C ASP A 64 -19.35 10.45 -12.23
N ARG A 65 -18.61 9.92 -11.25
CA ARG A 65 -18.89 8.61 -10.67
C ARG A 65 -20.25 8.59 -9.95
N LEU A 66 -20.60 9.66 -9.24
CA LEU A 66 -21.87 9.78 -8.52
C LEU A 66 -23.04 9.94 -9.49
N GLU A 67 -22.90 10.78 -10.51
CA GLU A 67 -23.88 10.95 -11.58
C GLU A 67 -24.14 9.62 -12.30
N HIS A 68 -23.10 8.89 -12.68
CA HIS A 68 -23.22 7.58 -13.29
C HIS A 68 -24.02 6.59 -12.42
N ILE A 69 -23.80 6.63 -11.11
CA ILE A 69 -24.55 5.79 -10.16
C ILE A 69 -26.03 6.19 -10.11
N GLU A 70 -26.34 7.48 -10.15
CA GLU A 70 -27.71 8.00 -10.17
C GLU A 70 -28.45 7.61 -11.45
N GLU A 71 -27.78 7.70 -12.60
CA GLU A 71 -28.31 7.22 -13.87
C GLU A 71 -28.65 5.73 -13.81
N LEU A 72 -27.75 4.90 -13.28
CA LEU A 72 -28.01 3.46 -13.12
C LEU A 72 -29.19 3.17 -12.19
N LYS A 73 -29.33 3.94 -11.09
CA LYS A 73 -30.48 3.82 -10.18
C LYS A 73 -31.79 4.16 -10.88
N SER A 74 -31.84 5.24 -11.67
CA SER A 74 -33.06 5.63 -12.39
C SER A 74 -33.56 4.54 -13.36
N ARG A 75 -32.63 3.79 -13.97
CA ARG A 75 -32.94 2.70 -14.90
C ARG A 75 -33.18 1.35 -14.22
N GLY A 76 -33.11 1.28 -12.88
CA GLY A 76 -33.18 0.02 -12.12
C GLY A 76 -31.97 -0.90 -12.35
N LYS A 77 -30.87 -0.38 -12.88
CA LYS A 77 -29.62 -1.10 -13.19
C LYS A 77 -28.53 -0.86 -12.14
N SER A 78 -28.87 -0.27 -10.99
CA SER A 78 -27.93 -0.07 -9.90
C SER A 78 -27.45 -1.39 -9.31
N ALA A 79 -26.29 -1.36 -8.64
CA ALA A 79 -25.78 -2.52 -7.92
C ALA A 79 -26.83 -3.05 -6.91
N PRO A 80 -27.03 -4.38 -6.85
CA PRO A 80 -27.96 -4.98 -5.90
C PRO A 80 -27.48 -4.77 -4.46
N LYS A 81 -28.42 -4.84 -3.51
CA LYS A 81 -28.11 -4.71 -2.08
C LYS A 81 -27.11 -5.78 -1.64
N LYS A 82 -25.96 -5.36 -1.10
CA LYS A 82 -24.94 -6.26 -0.54
C LYS A 82 -25.56 -7.12 0.59
N LYS A 83 -25.45 -8.46 0.47
CA LYS A 83 -25.86 -9.39 1.52
C LYS A 83 -24.92 -9.25 2.74
N LYS A 84 -25.49 -9.19 3.95
CA LYS A 84 -24.74 -9.08 5.21
C LYS A 84 -24.58 -10.41 5.96
N GLY A 85 -25.03 -11.52 5.38
CA GLY A 85 -25.00 -12.83 6.01
C GLY A 85 -25.03 -13.97 4.99
N PRO A 86 -24.88 -15.22 5.45
CA PRO A 86 -24.94 -16.40 4.60
C PRO A 86 -26.32 -16.52 3.94
N PRO A 87 -26.41 -17.16 2.75
CA PRO A 87 -27.70 -17.38 2.11
C PRO A 87 -28.58 -18.27 2.99
N THR A 88 -29.82 -17.87 3.22
CA THR A 88 -30.82 -18.68 3.93
C THR A 88 -30.98 -20.01 3.17
N PRO A 89 -30.95 -21.17 3.86
CA PRO A 89 -31.18 -22.45 3.19
C PRO A 89 -32.56 -22.47 2.56
N ALA A 90 -32.62 -22.80 1.27
CA ALA A 90 -33.88 -22.91 0.53
C ALA A 90 -34.75 -24.00 1.18
N GLN A 91 -35.95 -23.63 1.62
CA GLN A 91 -36.91 -24.60 2.12
C GLN A 91 -37.37 -25.47 0.94
N ARG A 92 -37.01 -26.76 0.96
CA ARG A 92 -37.57 -27.75 0.04
C ARG A 92 -39.09 -27.80 0.28
N ARG A 93 -39.88 -27.32 -0.68
CA ARG A 93 -41.34 -27.54 -0.67
C ARG A 93 -41.57 -29.04 -0.82
N ARG A 94 -42.25 -29.64 0.15
CA ARG A 94 -42.75 -31.02 0.08
C ARG A 94 -43.93 -31.09 -0.86
#